data_AF-A0A955UJL2-F1
#
_entry.id   AF-A0A955UJL2-F1
#
_cell.length_a   1.000
_cell.length_b   1.000
_cell.length_c   1.000
_cell.angle_alpha   90.00
_cell.angle_beta   90.00
_cell.angle_gamma   90.00
#
_symmetry.space_group_name_H-M   'P 1'
#
loop_
_entity.id
_entity.type
_entity.pdbx_description
1 polymer ?
#
loop_
_entity_poly.entity_id
_entity_poly.type
_entity_poly.pdbx_seq_one_letter_code
_entity_poly.pdbx_strand_id
1 'polypeptide(L)'
;MHNLVRASIFLLIAAPALASDGVLEIDQTCAVLTGCFPGDAPGFPVTISERGSYLVTSNLTVDGAPDALIDILSSAVAVDLDLNGFTLKGDFSTAASTKGIRSASPVRVADGDFELLRGAIDGTSVDVDRVHLFDITGVGISATTGEIDSVRSFLGYPSHRVIECTAECHINRVSGNAIDFPAVSIGSGSITESRLGNGGAPGFTSPVVESTGRVVISNSQVSGHVSLGSGLIEASSIGCLGYDQSPALSSVGSVWILDSSISCDIANVIAASVADQSILRANRIRGDIQVGARSIVESNTIDRTQGASASGIGAGDGSRIHGNSVSTGSTAGIGCGTGCLVSGNTVDRCGSYGLQLGTATSYHANNVSCGTTASVTGGVDTGGNLCNGSLTCP
;
A
#
# COMPACT_ATOMS: atom_id res chain seq x y z
N MET A 1 -10.25 -78.08 -47.67
CA MET A 1 -10.04 -77.62 -46.28
C MET A 1 -8.54 -77.49 -46.07
N HIS A 2 -8.09 -76.36 -45.50
CA HIS A 2 -6.83 -76.09 -44.78
C HIS A 2 -6.39 -74.65 -45.11
N ASN A 3 -6.85 -73.74 -44.25
CA ASN A 3 -6.63 -72.30 -44.27
C ASN A 3 -5.20 -71.99 -43.78
N LEU A 4 -4.43 -71.25 -44.58
CA LEU A 4 -3.16 -70.65 -44.13
C LEU A 4 -3.48 -69.43 -43.25
N VAL A 5 -3.22 -69.56 -41.95
CA VAL A 5 -3.27 -68.46 -40.98
C VAL A 5 -1.91 -67.75 -41.00
N ARG A 6 -1.86 -66.52 -41.53
CA ARG A 6 -0.71 -65.61 -41.40
C ARG A 6 -0.78 -64.94 -40.03
N ALA A 7 0.09 -65.36 -39.11
CA ALA A 7 0.31 -64.68 -37.83
C ALA A 7 1.30 -63.52 -38.04
N SER A 8 0.79 -62.30 -38.18
CA SER A 8 1.60 -61.08 -38.18
C SER A 8 1.97 -60.73 -36.74
N ILE A 9 3.25 -60.90 -36.40
CA ILE A 9 3.83 -60.47 -35.12
C ILE A 9 4.02 -58.94 -35.17
N PHE A 10 3.17 -58.20 -34.45
CA PHE A 10 3.35 -56.77 -34.20
C PHE A 10 4.40 -56.60 -33.10
N LEU A 11 5.61 -56.20 -33.48
CA LEU A 11 6.68 -55.84 -32.55
C LEU A 11 6.37 -54.44 -31.97
N LEU A 12 5.76 -54.39 -30.78
CA LEU A 12 5.60 -53.14 -30.03
C LEU A 12 6.96 -52.69 -29.51
N ILE A 13 7.60 -51.79 -30.26
CA ILE A 13 8.76 -51.04 -29.77
C ILE A 13 8.20 -49.99 -28.82
N ALA A 14 8.27 -50.25 -27.51
CA ALA A 14 7.99 -49.24 -26.50
C ALA A 14 9.07 -48.16 -26.61
N ALA A 15 8.73 -47.03 -27.24
CA ALA A 15 9.59 -45.87 -27.22
C ALA A 15 9.75 -45.44 -25.76
N PRO A 16 10.99 -45.22 -25.27
CA PRO A 16 11.19 -44.68 -23.94
C PRO A 16 10.51 -43.32 -23.88
N ALA A 17 9.55 -43.17 -22.97
CA ALA A 17 9.03 -41.86 -22.61
C ALA A 17 10.17 -41.13 -21.89
N LEU A 18 10.88 -40.27 -22.61
CA LEU A 18 11.74 -39.29 -22.00
C LEU A 18 10.80 -38.33 -21.27
N ALA A 19 10.69 -38.49 -19.96
CA ALA A 19 10.12 -37.45 -19.13
C ALA A 19 11.07 -36.26 -19.27
N SER A 20 10.67 -35.27 -20.09
CA SER A 20 11.06 -33.89 -19.80
C SER A 20 10.74 -33.67 -18.32
N ASP A 21 11.60 -32.92 -17.65
CA ASP A 21 11.39 -32.36 -16.31
C ASP A 21 10.02 -31.68 -16.11
N GLY A 22 9.22 -31.54 -17.18
CA GLY A 22 7.88 -31.00 -17.17
C GLY A 22 7.87 -29.48 -17.32
N VAL A 23 9.05 -28.88 -17.56
CA VAL A 23 9.24 -27.46 -17.74
C VAL A 23 9.28 -27.16 -19.23
N LEU A 24 8.43 -26.23 -19.65
CA LEU A 24 8.33 -25.79 -21.04
C LEU A 24 9.10 -24.48 -21.21
N GLU A 25 10.09 -24.47 -22.10
CA GLU A 25 10.96 -23.31 -22.31
C GLU A 25 10.34 -22.27 -23.25
N ILE A 26 10.56 -20.99 -22.96
CA ILE A 26 10.20 -19.84 -23.79
C ILE A 26 11.46 -19.05 -24.11
N ASP A 27 11.74 -18.88 -25.40
CA ASP A 27 12.81 -18.01 -25.88
C ASP A 27 12.33 -17.14 -27.05
N GLN A 28 13.12 -16.13 -27.40
CA GLN A 28 12.82 -15.22 -28.50
C GLN A 28 12.67 -15.95 -29.85
N THR A 29 13.44 -17.02 -30.06
CA THR A 29 13.49 -17.76 -31.32
C THR A 29 12.18 -18.50 -31.54
N CYS A 30 11.69 -19.24 -30.54
CA CYS A 30 10.40 -19.92 -30.63
C CYS A 30 9.26 -18.92 -30.73
N ALA A 31 9.32 -17.84 -29.93
CA ALA A 31 8.31 -16.79 -29.93
C ALA A 31 8.13 -16.18 -31.32
N VAL A 32 9.21 -15.91 -32.07
CA VAL A 32 9.10 -15.23 -33.38
C VAL A 32 8.96 -16.19 -34.56
N LEU A 33 9.62 -17.35 -34.54
CA LEU A 33 9.77 -18.17 -35.75
C LEU A 33 8.80 -19.35 -35.86
N THR A 34 8.50 -20.02 -34.74
CA THR A 34 7.81 -21.32 -34.78
C THR A 34 6.56 -21.43 -33.92
N GLY A 35 6.40 -20.55 -32.92
CA GLY A 35 5.59 -20.82 -31.74
C GLY A 35 6.38 -21.68 -30.75
N CYS A 36 6.15 -21.48 -29.45
CA CYS A 36 6.86 -22.18 -28.39
C CYS A 36 6.18 -23.51 -28.00
N PHE A 37 4.85 -23.62 -28.16
CA PHE A 37 4.07 -24.78 -27.72
C PHE A 37 3.12 -25.30 -28.81
N PRO A 38 2.61 -26.54 -28.68
CA PRO A 38 1.51 -27.01 -29.51
C PRO A 38 0.31 -26.07 -29.41
N GLY A 39 -0.09 -25.47 -30.54
CA GLY A 39 -1.19 -24.51 -30.61
C GLY A 39 -0.80 -23.05 -30.42
N ASP A 40 0.46 -22.77 -30.08
CA ASP A 40 1.04 -21.42 -30.10
C ASP A 40 1.48 -21.06 -31.52
N ALA A 41 1.13 -19.88 -32.00
CA ALA A 41 1.47 -19.42 -33.35
C ALA A 41 2.79 -18.64 -33.33
N PRO A 42 3.59 -18.63 -34.42
CA PRO A 42 4.72 -17.73 -34.54
C PRO A 42 4.31 -16.26 -34.38
N GLY A 43 5.03 -15.52 -33.53
CA GLY A 43 4.79 -14.12 -33.19
C GLY A 43 4.47 -13.91 -31.71
N PHE A 44 4.26 -12.64 -31.34
CA PHE A 44 3.75 -12.28 -30.01
C PHE A 44 2.23 -12.07 -30.04
N PRO A 45 1.50 -12.42 -28.96
CA PRO A 45 2.00 -13.01 -27.71
C PRO A 45 2.37 -14.50 -27.84
N VAL A 46 3.30 -14.97 -26.99
CA VAL A 46 3.45 -16.41 -26.70
C VAL A 46 2.21 -16.87 -25.95
N THR A 47 1.47 -17.83 -26.51
CA THR A 47 0.18 -18.28 -25.98
C THR A 47 0.34 -19.55 -25.13
N ILE A 48 0.01 -19.44 -23.85
CA ILE A 48 -0.03 -20.55 -22.91
C ILE A 48 -1.49 -20.99 -22.72
N SER A 49 -1.81 -22.19 -23.20
CA SER A 49 -3.18 -22.75 -23.16
C SER A 49 -3.35 -23.95 -22.21
N GLU A 50 -2.24 -24.49 -21.69
CA GLU A 50 -2.19 -25.64 -20.81
C GLU A 50 -1.60 -25.28 -19.44
N ARG A 51 -1.89 -26.10 -18.43
CA ARG A 51 -1.27 -25.98 -17.09
C ARG A 51 0.18 -26.46 -17.13
N GLY A 52 1.05 -25.90 -16.30
CA GLY A 52 2.42 -26.38 -16.20
C GLY A 52 3.40 -25.35 -15.66
N SER A 53 4.67 -25.76 -15.69
CA SER A 53 5.80 -24.90 -15.36
C SER A 53 6.46 -24.42 -16.64
N TYR A 54 6.72 -23.13 -16.71
CA TYR A 54 7.27 -22.46 -17.88
C TYR A 54 8.52 -21.70 -17.45
N LEU A 55 9.56 -21.77 -18.28
CA LEU A 55 10.84 -21.15 -18.00
C LEU A 55 11.27 -20.28 -19.17
N VAL A 56 11.46 -18.99 -18.92
CA VAL A 56 12.07 -18.11 -19.92
C VAL A 56 13.57 -18.36 -19.97
N THR A 57 14.12 -18.57 -21.17
CA THR A 57 15.55 -18.88 -21.37
C THR A 57 16.29 -17.80 -22.17
N SER A 58 15.61 -16.74 -22.58
CA SER A 58 16.20 -15.53 -23.16
C SER A 58 15.36 -14.29 -22.87
N ASN A 59 15.93 -13.09 -23.00
CA ASN A 59 15.12 -11.87 -23.05
C ASN A 59 14.08 -11.97 -24.18
N LEU A 60 12.88 -11.44 -23.94
CA LEU A 60 11.84 -11.30 -24.95
C LEU A 60 11.67 -9.83 -25.26
N THR A 61 11.96 -9.44 -26.50
CA THR A 61 11.76 -8.08 -27.02
C THR A 61 10.74 -8.13 -28.15
N VAL A 62 9.81 -7.18 -28.14
CA VAL A 62 8.87 -7.00 -29.23
C VAL A 62 8.97 -5.61 -29.83
N ASP A 63 9.03 -5.56 -31.16
CA ASP A 63 8.83 -4.34 -31.93
C ASP A 63 7.31 -4.20 -32.22
N GLY A 64 6.75 -3.02 -31.96
CA GLY A 64 5.33 -2.74 -32.16
C GLY A 64 4.45 -2.97 -30.92
N ALA A 65 3.14 -2.93 -31.13
CA ALA A 65 2.12 -2.92 -30.06
C ALA A 65 1.25 -4.19 -30.04
N PRO A 66 1.79 -5.38 -29.71
CA PRO A 66 0.91 -6.48 -29.33
C PRO A 66 0.18 -6.13 -28.02
N ASP A 67 -0.91 -6.83 -27.73
CA ASP A 67 -1.60 -6.64 -26.45
C ASP A 67 -0.76 -7.16 -25.27
N ALA A 68 0.04 -8.22 -25.47
CA ALA A 68 0.95 -8.78 -24.48
C ALA A 68 2.19 -9.45 -25.11
N LEU A 69 3.26 -9.69 -24.34
CA LEU A 69 4.36 -10.58 -24.75
C LEU A 69 4.02 -12.05 -24.43
N ILE A 70 3.38 -12.31 -23.29
CA ILE A 70 2.90 -13.63 -22.90
C ILE A 70 1.41 -13.54 -22.58
N ASP A 71 0.60 -14.41 -23.18
CA ASP A 71 -0.84 -14.51 -22.95
C ASP A 71 -1.21 -15.88 -22.39
N ILE A 72 -1.69 -15.89 -21.15
CA ILE A 72 -2.13 -17.09 -20.44
C ILE A 72 -3.66 -17.16 -20.53
N LEU A 73 -4.14 -18.15 -21.28
CA LEU A 73 -5.56 -18.32 -21.54
C LEU A 73 -6.31 -18.84 -20.31
N SER A 74 -7.62 -18.66 -20.28
CA SER A 74 -8.49 -19.13 -19.19
C SER A 74 -8.54 -20.66 -19.03
N SER A 75 -8.08 -21.41 -20.05
CA SER A 75 -7.92 -22.86 -19.99
C SER A 75 -6.66 -23.30 -19.23
N ALA A 76 -5.65 -22.43 -19.11
CA ALA A 76 -4.37 -22.69 -18.49
C ALA A 76 -4.41 -22.44 -16.98
N VAL A 77 -5.11 -23.30 -16.23
CA VAL A 77 -5.23 -23.18 -14.78
C VAL A 77 -3.90 -23.55 -14.10
N ALA A 78 -3.42 -22.74 -13.15
CA ALA A 78 -2.20 -22.97 -12.37
C ALA A 78 -0.93 -23.03 -13.24
N VAL A 79 -0.56 -21.87 -13.78
CA VAL A 79 0.70 -21.66 -14.51
C VAL A 79 1.75 -21.11 -13.55
N ASP A 80 2.88 -21.81 -13.46
CA ASP A 80 4.10 -21.31 -12.81
C ASP A 80 5.04 -20.80 -13.90
N LEU A 81 5.21 -19.49 -14.00
CA LEU A 81 6.07 -18.83 -14.99
C LEU A 81 7.30 -18.24 -14.30
N ASP A 82 8.44 -18.87 -14.52
CA ASP A 82 9.73 -18.36 -14.08
C ASP A 82 10.41 -17.61 -15.22
N LEU A 83 10.69 -16.32 -14.98
CA LEU A 83 11.40 -15.47 -15.95
C LEU A 83 12.92 -15.68 -15.89
N ASN A 84 13.45 -16.42 -14.92
CA ASN A 84 14.86 -16.85 -14.80
C ASN A 84 15.89 -15.71 -14.91
N GLY A 85 15.51 -14.54 -14.41
CA GLY A 85 16.29 -13.30 -14.45
C GLY A 85 16.29 -12.58 -15.80
N PHE A 86 15.50 -13.03 -16.78
CA PHE A 86 15.38 -12.38 -18.09
C PHE A 86 14.36 -11.23 -18.09
N THR A 87 14.51 -10.37 -19.09
CA THR A 87 13.69 -9.18 -19.28
C THR A 87 12.59 -9.42 -20.32
N LEU A 88 11.37 -9.01 -19.98
CA LEU A 88 10.27 -8.81 -20.92
C LEU A 88 10.21 -7.33 -21.31
N LYS A 89 10.51 -7.02 -22.58
CA LYS A 89 10.73 -5.67 -23.07
C LYS A 89 9.78 -5.29 -24.22
N GLY A 90 9.05 -4.19 -24.03
CA GLY A 90 8.27 -3.54 -25.09
C GLY A 90 9.06 -2.47 -25.84
N ASP A 91 8.42 -1.89 -26.85
CA ASP A 91 8.90 -0.68 -27.52
C ASP A 91 8.14 0.56 -27.02
N PHE A 92 8.88 1.55 -26.52
CA PHE A 92 8.34 2.82 -26.02
C PHE A 92 7.47 3.57 -27.03
N SER A 93 7.75 3.44 -28.34
CA SER A 93 6.99 4.15 -29.39
C SER A 93 5.54 3.69 -29.50
N THR A 94 5.26 2.48 -29.01
CA THR A 94 3.97 1.79 -29.07
C THR A 94 3.50 1.25 -27.71
N ALA A 95 4.24 1.52 -26.64
CA ALA A 95 3.99 1.14 -25.25
C ALA A 95 2.66 1.67 -24.65
N ALA A 96 1.77 2.26 -25.45
CA ALA A 96 0.43 2.65 -25.04
C ALA A 96 -0.53 1.47 -24.87
N SER A 97 -0.17 0.22 -25.22
CA SER A 97 -1.05 -0.95 -25.01
C SER A 97 -0.35 -2.20 -24.47
N THR A 98 0.92 -2.42 -24.81
CA THR A 98 1.58 -3.71 -24.55
C THR A 98 1.75 -4.03 -23.07
N LYS A 99 1.28 -5.22 -22.65
CA LYS A 99 1.56 -5.83 -21.35
C LYS A 99 2.74 -6.80 -21.43
N GLY A 100 3.45 -7.01 -20.32
CA GLY A 100 4.42 -8.11 -20.24
C GLY A 100 3.69 -9.45 -20.27
N ILE A 101 2.88 -9.69 -19.24
CA ILE A 101 2.06 -10.87 -19.06
C ILE A 101 0.60 -10.45 -18.94
N ARG A 102 -0.28 -11.04 -19.75
CA ARG A 102 -1.73 -11.01 -19.57
C ARG A 102 -2.20 -12.41 -19.18
N SER A 103 -2.97 -12.53 -18.11
CA SER A 103 -3.47 -13.81 -17.63
C SER A 103 -4.97 -13.79 -17.34
N ALA A 104 -5.71 -14.67 -18.02
CA ALA A 104 -7.11 -14.95 -17.70
C ALA A 104 -7.28 -16.07 -16.65
N SER A 105 -6.16 -16.63 -16.16
CA SER A 105 -6.10 -17.70 -15.15
C SER A 105 -5.22 -17.31 -13.96
N PRO A 106 -5.28 -18.05 -12.83
CA PRO A 106 -4.28 -17.91 -11.78
C PRO A 106 -2.87 -18.18 -12.31
N VAL A 107 -1.97 -17.24 -12.06
CA VAL A 107 -0.56 -17.32 -12.47
C VAL A 107 0.35 -16.98 -11.31
N ARG A 108 1.43 -17.75 -11.17
CA ARG A 108 2.59 -17.39 -10.36
C ARG A 108 3.70 -16.91 -11.28
N VAL A 109 4.27 -15.73 -11.00
CA VAL A 109 5.38 -15.14 -11.76
C VAL A 109 6.59 -14.98 -10.86
N ALA A 110 7.72 -15.54 -11.28
CA ALA A 110 8.97 -15.48 -10.55
C ALA A 110 10.08 -14.80 -11.36
N ASP A 111 10.98 -14.16 -10.62
CA ASP A 111 12.34 -13.84 -11.00
C ASP A 111 12.55 -13.18 -12.37
N GLY A 112 12.04 -11.95 -12.58
CA GLY A 112 12.34 -11.25 -13.83
C GLY A 112 12.16 -9.74 -13.83
N ASP A 113 12.54 -9.15 -14.96
CA ASP A 113 12.51 -7.72 -15.20
C ASP A 113 11.47 -7.38 -16.27
N PHE A 114 10.79 -6.25 -16.10
CA PHE A 114 9.84 -5.71 -17.06
C PHE A 114 10.28 -4.31 -17.46
N GLU A 115 10.37 -4.04 -18.77
CA GLU A 115 10.93 -2.78 -19.29
C GLU A 115 10.08 -2.21 -20.44
N LEU A 116 9.77 -0.91 -20.40
CA LEU A 116 9.09 -0.18 -21.49
C LEU A 116 7.71 -0.76 -21.89
N LEU A 117 6.89 -1.11 -20.90
CA LEU A 117 5.54 -1.67 -21.09
C LEU A 117 4.46 -0.75 -20.52
N ARG A 118 3.18 -0.98 -20.87
CA ARG A 118 2.00 -0.39 -20.19
C ARG A 118 1.59 -1.12 -18.90
N GLY A 119 2.29 -2.20 -18.59
CA GLY A 119 2.10 -2.96 -17.39
C GLY A 119 2.88 -4.24 -17.47
N ALA A 120 3.44 -4.64 -16.35
CA ALA A 120 4.22 -5.87 -16.27
C ALA A 120 3.29 -7.07 -16.26
N ILE A 121 2.34 -7.12 -15.33
CA ILE A 121 1.46 -8.26 -15.11
C ILE A 121 0.02 -7.76 -15.00
N ASP A 122 -0.88 -8.37 -15.76
CA ASP A 122 -2.32 -8.10 -15.70
C ASP A 122 -3.09 -9.41 -15.60
N GLY A 123 -3.78 -9.65 -14.49
CA GLY A 123 -4.50 -10.89 -14.28
C GLY A 123 -5.56 -10.83 -13.19
N THR A 124 -6.33 -11.91 -13.04
CA THR A 124 -7.36 -12.00 -12.00
C THR A 124 -6.76 -12.45 -10.67
N SER A 125 -5.98 -13.53 -10.68
CA SER A 125 -5.24 -14.03 -9.52
C SER A 125 -3.76 -14.08 -9.86
N VAL A 126 -2.95 -13.28 -9.18
CA VAL A 126 -1.54 -13.10 -9.52
C VAL A 126 -0.69 -13.27 -8.27
N ASP A 127 0.18 -14.28 -8.29
CA ASP A 127 1.20 -14.46 -7.27
C ASP A 127 2.56 -14.05 -7.84
N VAL A 128 3.32 -13.24 -7.10
CA VAL A 128 4.61 -12.69 -7.55
C VAL A 128 5.67 -12.95 -6.51
N ASP A 129 6.72 -13.68 -6.86
CA ASP A 129 7.85 -13.89 -5.96
C ASP A 129 8.81 -12.69 -5.99
N ARG A 130 9.39 -12.37 -7.15
CA ARG A 130 10.36 -11.29 -7.28
C ARG A 130 10.39 -10.71 -8.68
N VAL A 131 9.99 -9.45 -8.82
CA VAL A 131 10.09 -8.74 -10.11
C VAL A 131 10.63 -7.33 -9.96
N HIS A 132 11.27 -6.85 -11.02
CA HIS A 132 11.65 -5.45 -11.15
C HIS A 132 10.90 -4.78 -12.30
N LEU A 133 10.48 -3.54 -12.07
CA LEU A 133 9.72 -2.74 -13.01
C LEU A 133 10.56 -1.52 -13.40
N PHE A 134 10.86 -1.41 -14.69
CA PHE A 134 11.64 -0.33 -15.28
C PHE A 134 10.81 0.39 -16.34
N ASP A 135 10.69 1.71 -16.23
CA ASP A 135 10.03 2.54 -17.25
C ASP A 135 8.63 2.05 -17.67
N ILE A 136 7.89 1.50 -16.70
CA ILE A 136 6.52 1.06 -16.92
C ILE A 136 5.61 2.29 -16.97
N THR A 137 4.75 2.34 -17.98
CA THR A 137 3.62 3.26 -18.04
C THR A 137 2.37 2.56 -17.49
N GLY A 138 1.43 3.25 -16.86
CA GLY A 138 0.22 2.63 -16.34
C GLY A 138 0.43 1.86 -15.03
N VAL A 139 -0.06 0.62 -14.97
CA VAL A 139 -0.04 -0.20 -13.74
C VAL A 139 1.00 -1.30 -13.90
N GLY A 140 1.99 -1.34 -13.01
CA GLY A 140 2.99 -2.40 -12.91
C GLY A 140 2.34 -3.77 -12.79
N ILE A 141 1.65 -4.02 -11.68
CA ILE A 141 0.91 -5.25 -11.43
C ILE A 141 -0.56 -4.91 -11.22
N SER A 142 -1.43 -5.43 -12.09
CA SER A 142 -2.89 -5.33 -12.02
C SER A 142 -3.43 -6.72 -11.65
N ALA A 143 -4.10 -6.81 -10.49
CA ALA A 143 -4.66 -8.04 -9.97
C ALA A 143 -6.08 -7.82 -9.39
N THR A 144 -6.89 -8.87 -9.36
CA THR A 144 -8.09 -8.87 -8.49
C THR A 144 -7.70 -9.35 -7.10
N THR A 145 -7.04 -10.50 -7.01
CA THR A 145 -6.47 -11.07 -5.79
C THR A 145 -5.02 -11.51 -6.01
N GLY A 146 -4.23 -11.67 -4.96
CA GLY A 146 -2.88 -12.19 -5.13
C GLY A 146 -1.96 -12.07 -3.91
N GLU A 147 -0.88 -12.85 -3.94
CA GLU A 147 0.26 -12.72 -3.03
C GLU A 147 1.46 -12.10 -3.76
N ILE A 148 1.91 -10.93 -3.33
CA ILE A 148 2.98 -10.16 -3.96
C ILE A 148 4.14 -10.04 -2.96
N ASP A 149 5.14 -10.91 -3.11
CA ASP A 149 6.28 -10.96 -2.21
C ASP A 149 7.25 -9.80 -2.46
N SER A 150 7.92 -9.70 -3.61
CA SER A 150 8.91 -8.63 -3.85
C SER A 150 8.72 -7.90 -5.19
N VAL A 151 8.50 -6.59 -5.11
CA VAL A 151 8.42 -5.72 -6.29
C VAL A 151 9.32 -4.51 -6.09
N ARG A 152 10.26 -4.30 -7.00
CA ARG A 152 11.02 -3.06 -7.06
C ARG A 152 10.67 -2.29 -8.32
N SER A 153 10.02 -1.16 -8.14
CA SER A 153 9.79 -0.21 -9.22
C SER A 153 10.84 0.88 -9.20
N PHE A 154 11.49 1.05 -10.35
CA PHE A 154 12.34 2.18 -10.65
C PHE A 154 11.49 3.17 -11.46
N LEU A 155 11.53 4.44 -11.04
CA LEU A 155 10.70 5.54 -11.55
C LEU A 155 10.39 5.40 -13.04
N GLY A 156 9.16 5.00 -13.35
CA GLY A 156 8.55 5.14 -14.66
C GLY A 156 7.74 6.43 -14.72
N TYR A 157 7.48 6.87 -15.94
CA TYR A 157 6.68 8.01 -16.39
C TYR A 157 5.57 8.54 -15.45
N PRO A 158 5.15 9.81 -15.61
CA PRO A 158 4.20 10.49 -14.73
C PRO A 158 2.94 9.69 -14.31
N SER A 159 2.46 8.76 -15.13
CA SER A 159 1.26 7.97 -14.87
C SER A 159 1.54 6.53 -14.45
N HIS A 160 2.24 6.32 -13.33
CA HIS A 160 2.65 4.99 -12.85
C HIS A 160 2.02 4.62 -11.50
N ARG A 161 1.32 3.47 -11.45
CA ARG A 161 0.97 2.72 -10.22
C ARG A 161 1.85 1.48 -10.16
N VAL A 162 2.45 1.20 -9.01
CA VAL A 162 3.26 -0.02 -8.84
C VAL A 162 2.34 -1.24 -8.82
N ILE A 163 1.30 -1.19 -7.97
CA ILE A 163 0.34 -2.27 -7.78
C ILE A 163 -1.08 -1.70 -7.74
N GLU A 164 -1.98 -2.35 -8.46
CA GLU A 164 -3.41 -2.21 -8.32
C GLU A 164 -4.04 -3.58 -8.04
N CYS A 165 -4.69 -3.69 -6.89
CA CYS A 165 -5.42 -4.86 -6.45
C CYS A 165 -6.87 -4.45 -6.16
N THR A 166 -7.85 -4.99 -6.87
CA THR A 166 -9.25 -4.56 -6.70
C THR A 166 -10.00 -5.28 -5.57
N ALA A 167 -9.51 -6.45 -5.12
CA ALA A 167 -10.03 -7.21 -3.98
C ALA A 167 -8.93 -7.46 -2.94
N GLU A 168 -8.80 -8.69 -2.44
CA GLU A 168 -7.87 -9.04 -1.36
C GLU A 168 -6.46 -9.37 -1.90
N CYS A 169 -5.45 -8.62 -1.46
CA CYS A 169 -4.05 -8.89 -1.77
C CYS A 169 -3.15 -8.85 -0.52
N HIS A 170 -2.09 -9.64 -0.54
CA HIS A 170 -1.04 -9.62 0.48
C HIS A 170 0.27 -9.18 -0.14
N ILE A 171 0.78 -8.04 0.31
CA ILE A 171 1.95 -7.36 -0.25
C ILE A 171 3.06 -7.36 0.80
N ASN A 172 4.27 -7.81 0.47
CA ASN A 172 5.37 -7.93 1.42
C ASN A 172 6.51 -6.92 1.22
N ARG A 173 7.16 -6.85 0.08
CA ARG A 173 8.39 -6.05 -0.10
C ARG A 173 8.29 -5.22 -1.37
N VAL A 174 7.50 -4.16 -1.28
CA VAL A 174 7.35 -3.21 -2.39
C VAL A 174 8.22 -2.00 -2.14
N SER A 175 9.05 -1.68 -3.14
CA SER A 175 9.79 -0.43 -3.19
C SER A 175 9.39 0.31 -4.45
N GLY A 176 8.81 1.50 -4.32
CA GLY A 176 8.37 2.28 -5.48
C GLY A 176 7.86 3.66 -5.12
N ASN A 177 7.79 4.52 -6.14
CA ASN A 177 7.35 5.90 -5.99
C ASN A 177 6.07 6.15 -6.79
N ALA A 178 5.13 6.87 -6.18
CA ALA A 178 3.96 7.48 -6.81
C ALA A 178 4.37 8.79 -7.50
N ILE A 179 3.92 9.00 -8.73
CA ILE A 179 3.99 10.31 -9.40
C ILE A 179 2.55 10.84 -9.49
N ASP A 180 1.72 10.45 -10.45
CA ASP A 180 0.34 11.00 -10.55
C ASP A 180 -0.77 10.13 -9.96
N PHE A 181 -0.42 8.93 -9.48
CA PHE A 181 -1.37 7.96 -8.95
C PHE A 181 -0.80 7.29 -7.70
N PRO A 182 -1.65 6.61 -6.91
CA PRO A 182 -1.16 5.76 -5.83
C PRO A 182 -0.13 4.75 -6.28
N ALA A 183 0.97 4.68 -5.52
CA ALA A 183 1.98 3.64 -5.72
C ALA A 183 1.32 2.27 -5.51
N VAL A 184 0.46 2.16 -4.49
CA VAL A 184 -0.33 0.96 -4.21
C VAL A 184 -1.80 1.34 -4.06
N SER A 185 -2.67 0.70 -4.84
CA SER A 185 -4.13 0.72 -4.67
C SER A 185 -4.60 -0.68 -4.34
N ILE A 186 -5.31 -0.87 -3.22
CA ILE A 186 -5.71 -2.20 -2.75
C ILE A 186 -7.15 -2.21 -2.20
N GLY A 187 -7.97 -3.18 -2.63
CA GLY A 187 -9.30 -3.42 -2.09
C GLY A 187 -9.23 -3.71 -0.59
N SER A 188 -8.62 -4.83 -0.21
CA SER A 188 -8.37 -5.22 1.17
C SER A 188 -7.11 -6.07 1.30
N GLY A 189 -6.63 -6.31 2.52
CA GLY A 189 -5.53 -7.26 2.78
C GLY A 189 -4.40 -6.63 3.59
N SER A 190 -3.14 -6.82 3.17
CA SER A 190 -1.98 -6.35 3.94
C SER A 190 -0.85 -5.79 3.09
N ILE A 191 -0.13 -4.81 3.64
CA ILE A 191 1.14 -4.29 3.16
C ILE A 191 2.13 -4.43 4.31
N THR A 192 3.12 -5.30 4.15
CA THR A 192 4.21 -5.49 5.12
C THR A 192 5.51 -4.96 4.52
N GLU A 193 6.62 -4.91 5.28
CA GLU A 193 8.03 -4.65 4.87
C GLU A 193 8.34 -3.72 3.67
N SER A 194 7.48 -2.73 3.39
CA SER A 194 7.49 -1.96 2.14
C SER A 194 8.06 -0.56 2.34
N ARG A 195 8.60 0.01 1.25
CA ARG A 195 9.10 1.39 1.18
C ARG A 195 8.44 2.11 0.02
N LEU A 196 7.40 2.86 0.32
CA LEU A 196 6.59 3.57 -0.66
C LEU A 196 6.85 5.06 -0.52
N GLY A 197 7.05 5.76 -1.64
CA GLY A 197 7.26 7.21 -1.64
C GLY A 197 6.37 7.92 -2.63
N ASN A 198 6.24 9.24 -2.49
CA ASN A 198 5.93 10.11 -3.61
C ASN A 198 7.27 10.49 -4.27
N GLY A 199 7.34 10.53 -5.60
CA GLY A 199 8.55 10.82 -6.35
C GLY A 199 9.06 12.26 -6.22
N GLY A 200 8.65 12.99 -5.18
CA GLY A 200 9.14 14.33 -4.84
C GLY A 200 8.68 15.47 -5.75
N ALA A 201 7.83 15.23 -6.76
CA ALA A 201 7.29 16.34 -7.54
C ALA A 201 6.33 17.21 -6.69
N PRO A 202 6.42 18.55 -6.77
CA PRO A 202 5.49 19.43 -6.08
C PRO A 202 4.06 19.31 -6.62
N GLY A 203 3.05 19.34 -5.73
CA GLY A 203 1.62 19.42 -6.11
C GLY A 203 0.88 18.09 -6.25
N PHE A 204 1.37 17.02 -5.60
CA PHE A 204 0.69 15.73 -5.63
C PHE A 204 -0.48 15.66 -4.65
N THR A 205 -1.67 15.48 -5.23
CA THR A 205 -2.92 15.31 -4.49
C THR A 205 -3.32 13.84 -4.30
N SER A 206 -2.70 12.90 -5.02
CA SER A 206 -3.01 11.47 -4.89
C SER A 206 -2.28 10.83 -3.71
N PRO A 207 -2.95 9.92 -2.98
CA PRO A 207 -2.30 9.16 -1.91
C PRO A 207 -1.27 8.19 -2.48
N VAL A 208 -0.17 7.93 -1.78
CA VAL A 208 0.81 6.87 -2.06
C VAL A 208 0.19 5.48 -1.87
N VAL A 209 -0.65 5.33 -0.85
CA VAL A 209 -1.43 4.11 -0.60
C VAL A 209 -2.91 4.46 -0.56
N GLU A 210 -3.70 3.83 -1.42
CA GLU A 210 -5.15 3.93 -1.45
C GLU A 210 -5.78 2.58 -1.11
N SER A 211 -6.82 2.59 -0.28
CA SER A 211 -7.64 1.39 -0.06
C SER A 211 -9.12 1.68 0.09
N THR A 212 -9.96 0.79 -0.46
CA THR A 212 -11.42 0.85 -0.35
C THR A 212 -12.00 0.00 0.79
N GLY A 213 -11.22 -0.95 1.32
CA GLY A 213 -11.63 -1.93 2.33
C GLY A 213 -10.74 -1.90 3.57
N ARG A 214 -10.56 -3.06 4.22
CA ARG A 214 -9.72 -3.20 5.42
C ARG A 214 -8.29 -3.54 5.01
N VAL A 215 -7.33 -2.73 5.42
CA VAL A 215 -5.91 -2.99 5.18
C VAL A 215 -5.11 -3.00 6.48
N VAL A 216 -4.14 -3.90 6.55
CA VAL A 216 -3.09 -3.90 7.58
C VAL A 216 -1.78 -3.40 6.97
N ILE A 217 -1.27 -2.26 7.40
CA ILE A 217 0.07 -1.78 7.01
C ILE A 217 1.02 -2.03 8.17
N SER A 218 1.98 -2.95 8.05
CA SER A 218 2.95 -3.23 9.12
C SER A 218 4.40 -3.13 8.65
N ASN A 219 5.32 -2.77 9.53
CA ASN A 219 6.78 -2.74 9.26
C ASN A 219 7.18 -2.00 7.98
N SER A 220 6.36 -1.03 7.55
CA SER A 220 6.52 -0.32 6.30
C SER A 220 6.91 1.14 6.52
N GLN A 221 7.54 1.73 5.51
CA GLN A 221 7.84 3.15 5.41
C GLN A 221 7.01 3.73 4.27
N VAL A 222 6.11 4.65 4.59
CA VAL A 222 5.29 5.32 3.57
C VAL A 222 5.59 6.81 3.63
N SER A 223 6.10 7.36 2.53
CA SER A 223 6.43 8.77 2.39
C SER A 223 5.43 9.45 1.46
N GLY A 224 4.36 10.01 2.01
CA GLY A 224 3.31 10.74 1.31
C GLY A 224 1.95 10.53 1.96
N HIS A 225 0.89 10.97 1.27
CA HIS A 225 -0.49 10.82 1.75
C HIS A 225 -0.93 9.34 1.70
N VAL A 226 -1.62 8.87 2.73
CA VAL A 226 -2.25 7.54 2.79
C VAL A 226 -3.75 7.73 2.92
N SER A 227 -4.53 7.06 2.08
CA SER A 227 -5.99 7.10 2.08
C SER A 227 -6.57 5.71 2.32
N LEU A 228 -7.26 5.50 3.44
CA LEU A 228 -7.79 4.18 3.80
C LEU A 228 -9.31 4.19 3.95
N GLY A 229 -9.98 3.17 3.42
CA GLY A 229 -11.37 2.86 3.71
C GLY A 229 -11.58 2.55 5.19
N SER A 230 -10.91 1.50 5.67
CA SER A 230 -10.80 1.12 7.09
C SER A 230 -9.47 0.39 7.30
N GLY A 231 -8.94 0.26 8.53
CA GLY A 231 -7.69 -0.48 8.66
C GLY A 231 -6.98 -0.47 10.00
N LEU A 232 -5.87 -1.19 10.02
CA LEU A 232 -4.87 -1.20 11.09
C LEU A 232 -3.53 -0.78 10.48
N ILE A 233 -2.86 0.16 11.13
CA ILE A 233 -1.54 0.67 10.78
C ILE A 233 -0.62 0.38 11.95
N GLU A 234 0.35 -0.48 11.72
CA GLU A 234 1.51 -0.80 12.56
C GLU A 234 2.79 -0.45 11.78
N ALA A 235 2.83 0.77 11.22
CA ALA A 235 3.88 1.18 10.31
C ALA A 235 5.13 1.65 11.07
N SER A 236 6.32 1.27 10.59
CA SER A 236 7.59 1.73 11.18
C SER A 236 7.74 3.25 11.08
N SER A 237 7.31 3.84 9.95
CA SER A 237 7.21 5.29 9.81
C SER A 237 6.26 5.69 8.68
N ILE A 238 5.42 6.69 8.93
CA ILE A 238 4.68 7.41 7.89
C ILE A 238 5.25 8.83 7.81
N GLY A 239 5.97 9.13 6.74
CA GLY A 239 6.50 10.46 6.46
C GLY A 239 5.57 11.23 5.54
N CYS A 240 5.45 12.55 5.71
CA CYS A 240 5.02 13.42 4.63
C CYS A 240 6.26 14.10 4.04
N LEU A 241 6.64 13.74 2.82
CA LEU A 241 7.59 14.53 2.04
C LEU A 241 6.80 15.38 1.04
N GLY A 242 7.05 16.69 1.00
CA GLY A 242 6.53 17.58 -0.04
C GLY A 242 5.72 18.75 0.49
N TYR A 243 5.61 19.81 -0.33
CA TYR A 243 5.02 21.13 -0.06
C TYR A 243 3.48 21.17 0.04
N ASP A 244 2.82 20.03 -0.01
CA ASP A 244 1.36 19.99 -0.19
C ASP A 244 0.60 20.09 1.13
N GLN A 245 -0.60 20.67 1.09
CA GLN A 245 -1.50 20.87 2.22
C GLN A 245 -2.36 19.63 2.52
N SER A 246 -2.12 18.51 1.82
CA SER A 246 -2.84 17.26 2.00
C SER A 246 -2.48 16.57 3.32
N PRO A 247 -3.44 15.89 3.98
CA PRO A 247 -3.17 15.15 5.21
C PRO A 247 -2.19 13.99 4.96
N ALA A 248 -1.42 13.61 5.99
CA ALA A 248 -0.59 12.40 5.96
C ALA A 248 -1.45 11.15 5.78
N LEU A 249 -2.59 11.17 6.47
CA LEU A 249 -3.51 10.05 6.55
C LEU A 249 -4.94 10.60 6.54
N SER A 250 -5.72 10.17 5.56
CA SER A 250 -7.16 10.34 5.54
C SER A 250 -7.83 8.97 5.62
N SER A 251 -8.86 8.84 6.45
CA SER A 251 -9.70 7.65 6.40
C SER A 251 -11.17 7.97 6.50
N VAL A 252 -11.98 7.17 5.80
CA VAL A 252 -13.45 7.23 5.84
C VAL A 252 -14.06 6.23 6.83
N GLY A 253 -13.23 5.40 7.49
CA GLY A 253 -13.65 4.38 8.44
C GLY A 253 -12.71 4.28 9.64
N SER A 254 -12.98 3.33 10.55
CA SER A 254 -12.19 3.19 11.77
C SER A 254 -10.76 2.76 11.44
N VAL A 255 -9.79 3.49 12.00
CA VAL A 255 -8.36 3.15 11.88
C VAL A 255 -7.73 2.96 13.24
N TRP A 256 -6.88 1.95 13.32
CA TRP A 256 -6.08 1.61 14.49
C TRP A 256 -4.65 1.94 14.13
N ILE A 257 -3.99 2.87 14.84
CA ILE A 257 -2.60 3.25 14.61
C ILE A 257 -1.83 2.95 15.88
N LEU A 258 -0.95 1.95 15.80
CA LEU A 258 -0.19 1.44 16.93
C LEU A 258 1.31 1.55 16.64
N ASP A 259 2.08 1.97 17.64
CA ASP A 259 3.55 1.93 17.67
C ASP A 259 4.22 2.53 16.41
N SER A 260 3.60 3.56 15.83
CA SER A 260 4.02 4.15 14.55
C SER A 260 4.70 5.53 14.74
N SER A 261 5.71 5.82 13.91
CA SER A 261 6.30 7.16 13.84
C SER A 261 5.71 7.93 12.66
N ILE A 262 4.85 8.93 12.92
CA ILE A 262 4.25 9.77 11.86
C ILE A 262 4.99 11.12 11.85
N SER A 263 5.78 11.40 10.82
CA SER A 263 6.53 12.65 10.72
C SER A 263 6.11 13.44 9.51
N CYS A 264 5.43 14.57 9.72
CA CYS A 264 5.09 15.49 8.65
C CYS A 264 5.63 16.88 8.96
N ASP A 265 6.40 17.45 8.03
CA ASP A 265 7.12 18.71 8.25
C ASP A 265 6.28 19.96 7.89
N ILE A 266 5.00 19.81 7.56
CA ILE A 266 4.14 20.93 7.12
C ILE A 266 2.99 21.23 8.09
N ALA A 267 2.74 22.54 8.24
CA ALA A 267 1.77 23.16 9.13
C ALA A 267 0.39 22.49 9.18
N ASN A 268 -0.23 22.08 8.07
CA ASN A 268 -1.66 21.70 8.08
C ASN A 268 -1.91 20.20 7.94
N VAL A 269 -1.00 19.38 8.46
CA VAL A 269 -1.26 17.95 8.49
C VAL A 269 -2.21 17.65 9.64
N ILE A 270 -3.47 17.45 9.28
CA ILE A 270 -4.41 16.61 10.00
C ILE A 270 -3.77 15.20 9.97
N ALA A 271 -2.91 14.90 10.93
CA ALA A 271 -2.00 13.73 10.86
C ALA A 271 -2.76 12.41 10.78
N ALA A 272 -4.02 12.43 11.20
CA ALA A 272 -4.97 11.38 10.98
C ALA A 272 -6.35 12.05 11.10
N SER A 273 -7.07 12.28 10.00
CA SER A 273 -8.52 12.55 10.06
C SER A 273 -9.17 11.19 10.15
N VAL A 274 -9.34 10.71 11.38
CA VAL A 274 -9.77 9.33 11.60
C VAL A 274 -11.23 9.30 11.94
N ALA A 275 -11.98 8.38 11.34
CA ALA A 275 -13.39 8.25 11.61
C ALA A 275 -13.65 7.90 13.07
N ASP A 276 -14.93 7.84 13.44
CA ASP A 276 -15.37 7.46 14.78
C ASP A 276 -14.79 6.09 15.20
N GLN A 277 -14.65 5.91 16.52
CA GLN A 277 -14.18 4.67 17.16
C GLN A 277 -12.75 4.27 16.76
N SER A 278 -11.88 5.24 16.53
CA SER A 278 -10.49 5.00 16.15
C SER A 278 -9.57 4.91 17.36
N ILE A 279 -8.46 4.18 17.23
CA ILE A 279 -7.47 4.02 18.31
C ILE A 279 -6.12 4.51 17.80
N LEU A 280 -5.56 5.54 18.44
CA LEU A 280 -4.21 6.03 18.19
C LEU A 280 -3.40 5.86 19.48
N ARG A 281 -2.44 4.94 19.46
CA ARG A 281 -1.65 4.60 20.64
C ARG A 281 -0.14 4.61 20.37
N ALA A 282 0.61 5.21 21.31
CA ALA A 282 2.08 5.10 21.36
C ALA A 282 2.81 5.66 20.12
N ASN A 283 2.25 6.68 19.47
CA ASN A 283 2.84 7.27 18.28
C ASN A 283 3.70 8.49 18.60
N ARG A 284 4.71 8.74 17.76
CA ARG A 284 5.40 10.05 17.71
C ARG A 284 4.93 10.81 16.48
N ILE A 285 4.32 11.97 16.68
CA ILE A 285 3.64 12.75 15.64
C ILE A 285 4.26 14.15 15.56
N ARG A 286 4.67 14.56 14.35
CA ARG A 286 4.91 15.97 14.03
C ARG A 286 3.71 16.50 13.24
N GLY A 287 2.86 17.29 13.87
CA GLY A 287 1.56 17.74 13.33
C GLY A 287 0.44 17.63 14.37
N ASP A 288 -0.82 17.82 13.95
CA ASP A 288 -1.99 17.72 14.84
C ASP A 288 -2.71 16.37 14.67
N ILE A 289 -3.38 15.88 15.72
CA ILE A 289 -4.28 14.71 15.65
C ILE A 289 -5.74 15.20 15.53
N GLN A 290 -6.55 14.67 14.61
CA GLN A 290 -8.00 14.97 14.56
C GLN A 290 -8.85 13.69 14.43
N VAL A 291 -9.43 13.23 15.54
CA VAL A 291 -10.23 11.99 15.55
C VAL A 291 -11.72 12.27 15.68
N GLY A 292 -12.53 11.40 15.08
CA GLY A 292 -13.98 11.39 15.24
C GLY A 292 -14.44 11.04 16.66
N ALA A 293 -15.74 10.92 16.83
CA ALA A 293 -16.37 10.59 18.11
C ALA A 293 -15.98 9.20 18.62
N ARG A 294 -16.01 9.02 19.95
CA ARG A 294 -15.76 7.76 20.65
C ARG A 294 -14.38 7.14 20.35
N SER A 295 -13.41 7.98 20.02
CA SER A 295 -12.05 7.54 19.70
C SER A 295 -11.18 7.45 20.96
N ILE A 296 -10.11 6.67 20.90
CA ILE A 296 -9.09 6.55 21.95
C ILE A 296 -7.78 7.12 21.42
N VAL A 297 -7.27 8.15 22.07
CA VAL A 297 -5.96 8.76 21.76
C VAL A 297 -5.10 8.65 23.01
N GLU A 298 -4.12 7.75 23.02
CA GLU A 298 -3.33 7.55 24.24
C GLU A 298 -1.84 7.30 24.05
N SER A 299 -1.04 7.75 25.01
CA SER A 299 0.42 7.56 25.02
C SER A 299 1.14 8.12 23.79
N ASN A 300 0.57 9.10 23.08
CA ASN A 300 1.20 9.71 21.92
C ASN A 300 2.09 10.89 22.33
N THR A 301 3.18 11.12 21.59
CA THR A 301 4.04 12.30 21.69
C THR A 301 3.84 13.17 20.46
N ILE A 302 3.41 14.42 20.65
CA ILE A 302 3.10 15.37 19.59
C ILE A 302 4.08 16.54 19.71
N ASP A 303 4.96 16.68 18.72
CA ASP A 303 6.01 17.68 18.68
C ASP A 303 5.72 18.73 17.57
N ARG A 304 5.77 20.02 17.93
CA ARG A 304 5.79 21.16 16.98
C ARG A 304 4.66 21.14 15.95
N THR A 305 3.47 21.49 16.39
CA THR A 305 2.40 21.79 15.44
C THR A 305 2.50 23.24 14.98
N GLN A 306 2.59 23.44 13.65
CA GLN A 306 2.61 24.76 13.01
C GLN A 306 1.26 25.10 12.36
N GLY A 307 0.23 24.31 12.64
CA GLY A 307 -1.02 24.31 11.89
C GLY A 307 -2.04 25.36 12.29
N ALA A 308 -2.90 25.67 11.33
CA ALA A 308 -4.11 26.47 11.51
C ALA A 308 -5.22 25.74 12.28
N SER A 309 -4.97 24.50 12.74
CA SER A 309 -5.97 23.76 13.52
C SER A 309 -6.19 24.43 14.87
N ALA A 310 -7.39 24.24 15.42
CA ALA A 310 -7.72 24.76 16.73
C ALA A 310 -7.00 24.00 17.85
N SER A 311 -6.46 22.79 17.62
CA SER A 311 -5.90 21.98 18.70
C SER A 311 -4.82 20.97 18.25
N GLY A 312 -3.79 20.79 19.08
CA GLY A 312 -2.76 19.76 18.89
C GLY A 312 -3.35 18.34 18.86
N ILE A 313 -4.33 18.06 19.74
CA ILE A 313 -5.24 16.92 19.62
C ILE A 313 -6.66 17.48 19.56
N GLY A 314 -7.37 17.31 18.45
CA GLY A 314 -8.82 17.49 18.38
C GLY A 314 -9.53 16.15 18.36
N ALA A 315 -10.50 15.94 19.24
CA ALA A 315 -11.30 14.71 19.28
C ALA A 315 -12.79 14.99 19.35
N GLY A 316 -13.58 14.18 18.65
CA GLY A 316 -15.05 14.23 18.69
C GLY A 316 -15.64 13.76 20.04
N ASP A 317 -16.97 13.81 20.14
CA ASP A 317 -17.73 13.49 21.34
C ASP A 317 -17.44 12.09 21.90
N GLY A 318 -17.45 11.94 23.23
CA GLY A 318 -17.31 10.65 23.90
C GLY A 318 -15.92 10.01 23.79
N SER A 319 -14.91 10.76 23.35
CA SER A 319 -13.56 10.25 23.16
C SER A 319 -12.78 10.15 24.48
N ARG A 320 -11.80 9.25 24.52
CA ARG A 320 -10.84 9.10 25.62
C ARG A 320 -9.46 9.57 25.18
N ILE A 321 -8.92 10.57 25.87
CA ILE A 321 -7.59 11.14 25.59
C ILE A 321 -6.73 10.95 26.82
N HIS A 322 -5.75 10.05 26.77
CA HIS A 322 -5.02 9.62 27.96
C HIS A 322 -3.49 9.53 27.80
N GLY A 323 -2.72 10.10 28.73
CA GLY A 323 -1.27 9.84 28.76
C GLY A 323 -0.48 10.42 27.59
N ASN A 324 -1.01 11.41 26.88
CA ASN A 324 -0.32 12.02 25.73
C ASN A 324 0.61 13.15 26.19
N SER A 325 1.70 13.38 25.45
CA SER A 325 2.60 14.53 25.59
C SER A 325 2.42 15.45 24.39
N VAL A 326 1.95 16.67 24.58
CA VAL A 326 1.56 17.59 23.49
C VAL A 326 2.30 18.92 23.61
N SER A 327 3.28 19.15 22.74
CA SER A 327 4.01 20.41 22.57
C SER A 327 3.59 21.08 21.26
N THR A 328 2.59 21.95 21.31
CA THR A 328 1.96 22.56 20.13
C THR A 328 2.04 24.08 20.13
N GLY A 329 2.03 24.73 18.96
CA GLY A 329 1.81 26.18 18.83
C GLY A 329 0.37 26.57 18.49
N SER A 330 -0.56 25.60 18.44
CA SER A 330 -1.97 25.80 18.06
C SER A 330 -2.78 26.52 19.15
N THR A 331 -4.03 26.88 18.84
CA THR A 331 -4.94 27.56 19.78
C THR A 331 -5.12 26.77 21.07
N ALA A 332 -5.30 25.44 20.99
CA ALA A 332 -5.41 24.59 22.16
C ALA A 332 -4.43 23.41 22.17
N GLY A 333 -3.95 23.01 23.34
CA GLY A 333 -3.22 21.75 23.47
C GLY A 333 -4.06 20.55 23.05
N ILE A 334 -5.16 20.37 23.78
CA ILE A 334 -6.13 19.30 23.58
C ILE A 334 -7.54 19.90 23.50
N GLY A 335 -8.20 19.71 22.37
CA GLY A 335 -9.61 19.98 22.13
C GLY A 335 -10.43 18.69 22.16
N CYS A 336 -11.55 18.67 22.90
CA CYS A 336 -12.50 17.56 22.84
C CYS A 336 -13.94 18.05 22.82
N GLY A 337 -14.80 17.31 22.12
CA GLY A 337 -16.24 17.52 22.11
C GLY A 337 -16.93 17.25 23.47
N THR A 338 -18.19 16.83 23.41
CA THR A 338 -19.04 16.56 24.57
C THR A 338 -18.77 15.17 25.15
N GLY A 339 -18.79 15.05 26.48
CA GLY A 339 -18.76 13.74 27.16
C GLY A 339 -17.43 12.99 27.07
N CYS A 340 -16.32 13.71 26.85
CA CYS A 340 -15.00 13.09 26.77
C CYS A 340 -14.41 12.75 28.15
N LEU A 341 -13.37 11.92 28.14
CA LEU A 341 -12.50 11.66 29.28
C LEU A 341 -11.06 12.05 28.95
N VAL A 342 -10.56 13.15 29.54
CA VAL A 342 -9.22 13.69 29.27
C VAL A 342 -8.33 13.55 30.50
N SER A 343 -7.33 12.68 30.48
CA SER A 343 -6.58 12.35 31.69
C SER A 343 -5.11 12.05 31.53
N GLY A 344 -4.28 12.39 32.52
CA GLY A 344 -2.88 11.99 32.53
C GLY A 344 -2.04 12.62 31.40
N ASN A 345 -2.53 13.67 30.74
CA ASN A 345 -1.82 14.28 29.61
C ASN A 345 -0.84 15.35 30.08
N THR A 346 0.29 15.49 29.40
CA THR A 346 1.20 16.63 29.52
C THR A 346 1.00 17.53 28.31
N VAL A 347 0.67 18.80 28.54
CA VAL A 347 0.45 19.79 27.50
C VAL A 347 1.36 20.98 27.78
N ASP A 348 2.20 21.34 26.82
CA ASP A 348 3.07 22.51 26.93
C ASP A 348 3.05 23.37 25.66
N ARG A 349 3.50 24.62 25.83
CA ARG A 349 3.74 25.60 24.76
C ARG A 349 2.54 26.00 23.88
N CYS A 350 1.32 25.65 24.26
CA CYS A 350 0.13 25.98 23.47
C CYS A 350 -0.20 27.49 23.43
N GLY A 351 -0.95 27.89 22.40
CA GLY A 351 -1.16 29.30 22.03
C GLY A 351 -2.25 30.03 22.81
N SER A 352 -3.35 29.38 23.19
CA SER A 352 -4.43 30.01 23.99
C SER A 352 -4.84 29.18 25.19
N TYR A 353 -5.31 27.93 24.98
CA TYR A 353 -5.83 27.05 26.03
C TYR A 353 -5.04 25.76 26.12
N GLY A 354 -4.68 25.30 27.32
CA GLY A 354 -4.15 23.95 27.46
C GLY A 354 -5.18 22.90 27.05
N LEU A 355 -6.37 23.00 27.62
CA LEU A 355 -7.51 22.12 27.35
C LEU A 355 -8.72 22.94 26.92
N GLN A 356 -9.34 22.59 25.79
CA GLN A 356 -10.59 23.15 25.29
C GLN A 356 -11.66 22.06 25.23
N LEU A 357 -12.54 22.03 26.22
CA LEU A 357 -13.40 20.88 26.50
C LEU A 357 -14.88 21.24 26.32
N GLY A 358 -15.62 20.38 25.62
CA GLY A 358 -17.07 20.48 25.52
C GLY A 358 -17.79 20.19 26.85
N THR A 359 -19.12 20.30 26.81
CA THR A 359 -19.96 20.01 27.98
C THR A 359 -19.87 18.55 28.42
N ALA A 360 -20.14 18.26 29.69
CA ALA A 360 -20.10 16.90 30.26
C ALA A 360 -18.76 16.15 30.11
N THR A 361 -17.70 16.83 29.66
CA THR A 361 -16.34 16.27 29.59
C THR A 361 -15.71 16.32 30.97
N SER A 362 -15.04 15.24 31.38
CA SER A 362 -14.29 15.19 32.64
C SER A 362 -12.79 15.23 32.37
N TYR A 363 -12.05 15.91 33.24
CA TYR A 363 -10.59 15.95 33.14
C TYR A 363 -9.89 15.82 34.50
N HIS A 364 -8.84 14.99 34.55
CA HIS A 364 -8.06 14.75 35.77
C HIS A 364 -6.60 14.40 35.47
N ALA A 365 -5.72 14.63 36.45
CA ALA A 365 -4.31 14.25 36.38
C ALA A 365 -3.54 14.82 35.17
N ASN A 366 -3.97 15.95 34.59
CA ASN A 366 -3.28 16.58 33.47
C ASN A 366 -2.25 17.61 33.97
N ASN A 367 -1.09 17.68 33.34
CA ASN A 367 -0.08 18.69 33.55
C ASN A 367 -0.08 19.67 32.37
N VAL A 368 -0.58 20.87 32.58
CA VAL A 368 -0.80 21.90 31.57
C VAL A 368 0.10 23.09 31.84
N SER A 369 1.06 23.35 30.96
CA SER A 369 2.00 24.46 31.05
C SER A 369 1.99 25.27 29.75
N CYS A 370 0.90 25.98 29.51
CA CYS A 370 0.78 26.92 28.40
C CYS A 370 0.97 28.32 28.94
N GLY A 371 1.92 29.08 28.39
CA GLY A 371 2.36 30.39 28.90
C GLY A 371 1.31 31.52 28.89
N THR A 372 0.02 31.18 28.83
CA THR A 372 -1.15 32.07 28.86
C THR A 372 -1.93 31.90 30.18
N THR A 373 -2.82 32.85 30.46
CA THR A 373 -3.61 32.90 31.71
C THR A 373 -4.83 31.96 31.73
N ALA A 374 -5.23 31.38 30.59
CA ALA A 374 -6.39 30.49 30.50
C ALA A 374 -5.95 29.06 30.16
N SER A 375 -5.61 28.25 31.17
CA SER A 375 -5.11 26.89 30.96
C SER A 375 -6.21 25.89 30.55
N VAL A 376 -7.46 26.11 30.95
CA VAL A 376 -8.59 25.22 30.65
C VAL A 376 -9.83 26.05 30.32
N THR A 377 -10.67 25.55 29.40
CA THR A 377 -12.03 26.08 29.18
C THR A 377 -13.01 24.92 29.03
N GLY A 378 -14.15 25.00 29.75
CA GLY A 378 -15.17 23.97 29.80
C GLY A 378 -14.77 22.71 30.60
N GLY A 379 -15.59 21.66 30.49
CA GLY A 379 -15.43 20.41 31.24
C GLY A 379 -15.64 20.52 32.76
N VAL A 380 -15.43 19.41 33.45
CA VAL A 380 -15.50 19.26 34.91
C VAL A 380 -14.15 18.75 35.43
N ASP A 381 -13.50 19.54 36.28
CA ASP A 381 -12.28 19.13 36.98
C ASP A 381 -12.62 18.03 37.98
N THR A 382 -12.07 16.83 37.77
CA THR A 382 -12.23 15.70 38.69
C THR A 382 -10.97 15.43 39.54
N GLY A 383 -10.00 16.34 39.51
CA GLY A 383 -8.88 16.43 40.44
C GLY A 383 -7.51 16.08 39.86
N GLY A 384 -6.46 16.41 40.61
CA GLY A 384 -5.08 16.04 40.29
C GLY A 384 -4.45 16.77 39.10
N ASN A 385 -5.11 17.80 38.57
CA ASN A 385 -4.57 18.61 37.48
C ASN A 385 -3.53 19.62 38.02
N LEU A 386 -2.47 19.87 37.23
CA LEU A 386 -1.46 20.89 37.47
C LEU A 386 -1.48 21.88 36.29
N CYS A 387 -2.04 23.05 36.50
CA CYS A 387 -2.18 24.10 35.49
C CYS A 387 -1.26 25.28 35.81
N ASN A 388 -0.21 25.47 35.01
CA ASN A 388 0.80 26.53 35.17
C ASN A 388 1.40 26.58 36.59
N GLY A 389 1.63 25.41 37.19
CA GLY A 389 2.13 25.27 38.56
C GLY A 389 1.07 25.33 39.66
N SER A 390 -0.20 25.57 39.33
CA SER A 390 -1.34 25.56 40.25
C SER A 390 -2.07 24.21 40.23
N LEU A 391 -2.47 23.69 41.40
CA LEU A 391 -3.33 22.48 41.51
C LEU A 391 -4.80 22.73 41.18
N THR A 392 -5.14 23.98 40.84
CA THR A 392 -6.48 24.38 40.41
C THR A 392 -6.35 25.00 39.04
N CYS A 393 -7.05 24.42 38.07
CA CYS A 393 -7.14 24.97 36.73
C CYS A 393 -8.23 26.06 36.72
N PRO A 394 -7.92 27.29 36.25
CA PRO A 394 -8.89 28.37 36.07
C PRO A 394 -10.04 28.01 35.11
#